data_AF-A0A3M5ZUL3-F1
#
_entry.id   AF-A0A3M5ZUL3-F1
#
_cell.length_a   1.000
_cell.length_b   1.000
_cell.length_c   1.000
_cell.angle_alpha   90.00
_cell.angle_beta   90.00
_cell.angle_gamma   90.00
#
_symmetry.space_group_name_H-M   'P 1'
#
loop_
_entity.id
_entity.type
_entity.pdbx_description
1 polymer ?
#
loop_
_entity_poly.entity_id
_entity_poly.type
_entity_poly.pdbx_seq_one_letter_code
_entity_poly.pdbx_strand_id
1 'polypeptide(L)'
;MIVQGWAGVDEAANCAHLGSGGCHILLQTGAVHVIAALEQDLVAEVNRMTDGKGARMAFDQVGGPEVANILRALSYPGIFFQYGALETADLSIPVMELLSKVIEHS
;
A
#
# COMPACT_ATOMS: atom_id res chain seq x y z
N MET A 1 5.59 -7.23 0.81
CA MET A 1 6.03 -5.82 0.89
C MET A 1 5.05 -5.01 0.08
N ILE A 2 4.64 -3.84 0.57
CA ILE A 2 3.83 -2.88 -0.17
C ILE A 2 4.77 -1.82 -0.75
N VAL A 3 4.59 -1.46 -2.01
CA VAL A 3 5.26 -0.32 -2.64
C VAL A 3 4.16 0.55 -3.24
N GLN A 4 4.00 1.75 -2.70
CA GLN A 4 3.05 2.72 -3.22
C GLN A 4 3.73 3.58 -4.27
N GLY A 5 3.10 3.66 -5.44
CA GLY A 5 3.58 4.44 -6.57
C GLY A 5 2.43 5.28 -7.12
N TRP A 6 2.75 6.50 -7.52
CA TRP A 6 1.82 7.33 -8.29
C TRP A 6 2.05 7.07 -9.77
N ALA A 7 0.98 7.10 -10.54
CA ALA A 7 1.04 7.06 -11.99
C ALA A 7 0.38 8.31 -12.54
N GLY A 8 1.22 9.25 -12.93
CA GLY A 8 0.78 10.52 -13.48
C GLY A 8 0.12 10.39 -14.84
N VAL A 9 -0.48 11.52 -15.25
CA VAL A 9 -1.14 11.69 -16.55
C VAL A 9 -0.17 11.78 -17.75
N ASP A 10 1.13 11.74 -17.51
CA ASP A 10 2.14 11.52 -18.54
C ASP A 10 3.09 10.40 -18.10
N GLU A 11 3.10 9.36 -18.93
CA GLU A 11 4.05 8.24 -18.96
C GLU A 11 3.97 7.20 -17.81
N ALA A 12 3.16 6.15 -18.08
CA ALA A 12 3.25 4.78 -17.56
C ALA A 12 3.19 4.55 -16.03
N ALA A 13 1.99 4.24 -15.50
CA ALA A 13 1.75 3.09 -14.58
C ALA A 13 0.41 3.11 -13.78
N ASN A 14 -0.74 3.55 -14.33
CA ASN A 14 -2.01 3.48 -13.58
C ASN A 14 -2.85 2.27 -14.02
N CYS A 15 -3.18 1.33 -13.13
CA CYS A 15 -4.04 0.18 -13.48
C CYS A 15 -5.48 0.61 -13.82
N ALA A 16 -5.94 1.77 -13.34
CA ALA A 16 -7.30 2.26 -13.59
C ALA A 16 -7.50 2.97 -14.95
N HIS A 17 -6.44 3.30 -15.69
CA HIS A 17 -6.54 4.03 -16.97
C HIS A 17 -6.11 3.25 -18.22
N LEU A 18 -5.50 2.08 -18.08
CA LEU A 18 -4.96 1.32 -19.23
C LEU A 18 -5.75 0.07 -19.62
N GLY A 19 -6.89 -0.21 -18.96
CA GLY A 19 -7.42 -1.56 -18.99
C GLY A 19 -6.32 -2.56 -18.55
N SER A 20 -6.44 -3.81 -18.95
CA SER A 20 -5.62 -4.94 -18.46
C SER A 20 -4.08 -4.83 -18.64
N GLY A 21 -3.54 -3.76 -19.26
CA GLY A 21 -2.12 -3.61 -19.62
C GLY A 21 -1.19 -3.00 -18.55
N GLY A 22 -1.65 -2.07 -17.70
CA GLY A 22 -0.79 -1.39 -16.72
C GLY A 22 -0.33 -2.31 -15.58
N CYS A 23 -1.24 -3.14 -15.08
CA CYS A 23 -0.94 -4.20 -14.13
C CYS A 23 -0.03 -5.29 -14.73
N HIS A 24 -0.01 -5.45 -16.06
CA HIS A 24 0.83 -6.45 -16.74
C HIS A 24 2.33 -6.13 -16.63
N ILE A 25 2.73 -4.86 -16.79
CA ILE A 25 4.14 -4.45 -16.71
C ILE A 25 4.70 -4.70 -15.31
N LEU A 26 3.96 -4.34 -14.26
CA LEU A 26 4.40 -4.55 -12.87
C LEU A 26 4.61 -6.04 -12.55
N LEU A 27 3.74 -6.91 -13.05
CA LEU A 27 3.90 -8.36 -12.94
C LEU A 27 5.13 -8.85 -13.72
N GLN A 28 5.34 -8.35 -14.94
CA GLN A 28 6.49 -8.70 -15.77
C GLN A 28 7.83 -8.23 -15.19
N THR A 29 7.85 -7.13 -14.43
CA THR A 29 9.05 -6.60 -13.77
C THR A 29 9.31 -7.19 -12.39
N GLY A 30 8.52 -8.17 -11.96
CA GLY A 30 8.79 -8.99 -10.77
C GLY A 30 7.85 -8.75 -9.59
N ALA A 31 6.79 -7.95 -9.74
CA ALA A 31 5.74 -7.92 -8.72
C ALA A 31 5.04 -9.28 -8.65
N VAL A 32 4.90 -9.82 -7.44
CA VAL A 32 4.17 -11.08 -7.20
C VAL A 32 2.65 -10.84 -7.25
N HIS A 33 2.22 -9.67 -6.76
CA HIS A 33 0.84 -9.21 -6.78
C HIS A 33 0.78 -7.71 -7.05
N VAL A 34 -0.29 -7.26 -7.68
CA VAL A 34 -0.58 -5.84 -7.93
C VAL A 34 -1.99 -5.56 -7.41
N ILE A 35 -2.13 -4.47 -6.65
CA ILE A 35 -3.41 -4.00 -6.11
C ILE A 35 -3.66 -2.61 -6.66
N ALA A 36 -4.77 -2.42 -7.38
CA ALA A 36 -5.23 -1.12 -7.83
C ALA A 36 -6.01 -0.45 -6.70
N ALA A 37 -5.32 0.28 -5.81
CA ALA A 37 -5.91 0.82 -4.57
C ALA A 37 -7.07 1.83 -4.77
N LEU A 38 -7.26 2.37 -5.99
CA LEU A 38 -8.44 3.18 -6.34
C LEU A 38 -9.70 2.35 -6.59
N GLU A 39 -9.55 1.06 -6.88
CA GLU A 39 -10.63 0.14 -7.24
C GLU A 39 -10.79 -1.00 -6.23
N GLN A 40 -9.72 -1.33 -5.52
CA GLN A 40 -9.62 -2.47 -4.61
C GLN A 40 -9.28 -2.00 -3.21
N ASP A 41 -9.88 -2.65 -2.21
CA ASP A 41 -9.54 -2.43 -0.81
C ASP A 41 -8.14 -3.01 -0.51
N LEU A 42 -7.18 -2.11 -0.30
CA LEU A 42 -5.79 -2.46 -0.02
C LEU A 42 -5.66 -3.40 1.19
N VAL A 43 -6.38 -3.13 2.28
CA VAL A 43 -6.27 -3.88 3.53
C VAL A 43 -6.83 -5.28 3.35
N ALA A 44 -8.01 -5.39 2.73
CA ALA A 44 -8.63 -6.67 2.44
C ALA A 44 -7.77 -7.54 1.51
N GLU A 45 -7.23 -6.96 0.44
CA GLU A 45 -6.39 -7.69 -0.50
C GLU A 45 -5.07 -8.15 0.12
N VAL A 46 -4.41 -7.29 0.89
CA VAL A 46 -3.17 -7.69 1.60
C VAL A 46 -3.47 -8.81 2.60
N ASN A 47 -4.57 -8.73 3.35
CA ASN A 47 -4.95 -9.81 4.27
C ASN A 47 -5.23 -11.10 3.52
N ARG A 48 -5.95 -11.06 2.41
CA ARG A 48 -6.23 -12.24 1.58
C ARG A 48 -4.94 -12.87 1.03
N MET A 49 -3.98 -12.07 0.59
CA MET A 49 -2.70 -12.54 0.03
C MET A 49 -1.72 -13.06 1.09
N THR A 50 -1.91 -12.69 2.36
CA THR A 50 -0.97 -12.99 3.45
C THR A 50 -1.56 -13.88 4.53
N ASP A 51 -2.71 -14.51 4.29
CA ASP A 51 -3.47 -15.29 5.28
C ASP A 51 -3.73 -14.51 6.58
N GLY A 52 -4.07 -13.23 6.45
CA GLY A 52 -4.34 -12.31 7.56
C GLY A 52 -3.10 -11.80 8.31
N LYS A 53 -1.88 -12.17 7.89
CA LYS A 53 -0.64 -11.74 8.57
C LYS A 53 -0.31 -10.27 8.34
N GLY A 54 -0.74 -9.70 7.22
CA GLY A 54 -0.37 -8.36 6.79
C GLY A 54 1.03 -8.30 6.15
N ALA A 55 1.35 -7.16 5.56
CA ALA A 55 2.65 -6.91 4.95
C ALA A 55 3.72 -6.60 6.01
N ARG A 56 4.92 -7.15 5.84
CA ARG A 56 6.05 -6.87 6.75
C ARG A 56 6.61 -5.45 6.62
N MET A 57 6.53 -4.88 5.41
CA MET A 57 7.19 -3.63 5.05
C MET A 57 6.36 -2.88 4.01
N ALA A 58 6.30 -1.56 4.14
CA ALA A 58 5.72 -0.64 3.16
C ALA A 58 6.68 0.49 2.83
N PHE A 59 6.83 0.78 1.53
CA PHE A 59 7.57 1.92 0.99
C PHE A 59 6.59 2.90 0.39
N ASP A 60 6.67 4.16 0.82
CA ASP A 60 5.75 5.20 0.37
C ASP A 60 6.50 6.47 -0.10
N GLN A 61 6.19 6.89 -1.32
CA GLN A 61 6.62 8.15 -1.91
C GLN A 61 5.48 9.18 -1.97
N VAL A 62 4.24 8.76 -1.73
CA VAL A 62 3.05 9.58 -1.96
C VAL A 62 2.71 10.39 -0.72
N GLY A 63 2.53 9.75 0.43
CA GLY A 63 2.06 10.39 1.65
C GLY A 63 0.55 10.55 1.68
N GLY A 64 0.08 11.62 2.32
CA GLY A 64 -1.34 11.96 2.43
C GLY A 64 -2.20 11.03 3.29
N PRO A 65 -3.53 11.18 3.22
CA PRO A 65 -4.48 10.42 4.03
C PRO A 65 -4.48 8.91 3.78
N GLU A 66 -4.07 8.47 2.58
CA GLU A 66 -4.05 7.05 2.20
C GLU A 66 -3.04 6.23 3.02
N VAL A 67 -2.07 6.89 3.65
CA VAL A 67 -1.13 6.26 4.59
C VAL A 67 -1.84 5.47 5.68
N ALA A 68 -3.04 5.87 6.09
CA ALA A 68 -3.80 5.11 7.08
C ALA A 68 -4.09 3.66 6.64
N ASN A 69 -4.41 3.44 5.36
CA ASN A 69 -4.69 2.10 4.83
C ASN A 69 -3.41 1.28 4.65
N ILE A 70 -2.31 1.93 4.23
CA ILE A 70 -0.98 1.29 4.18
C ILE A 70 -0.59 0.77 5.57
N LEU A 71 -0.74 1.61 6.60
CA LEU A 71 -0.42 1.27 7.98
C LEU A 71 -1.32 0.16 8.53
N ARG A 72 -2.61 0.16 8.20
CA ARG A 72 -3.55 -0.93 8.56
C ARG A 72 -3.16 -2.27 7.93
N ALA A 73 -2.69 -2.25 6.69
CA ALA A 73 -2.27 -3.42 5.94
C ALA A 73 -0.93 -4.01 6.45
N LEU A 74 -0.20 -3.32 7.33
CA LEU A 74 1.02 -3.86 7.92
C LEU A 74 0.73 -4.91 9.01
N SER A 75 1.60 -5.92 9.02
CA SER A 75 1.78 -6.87 10.13
C SER A 75 2.31 -6.18 11.39
N TYR A 76 2.24 -6.84 12.54
CA TYR A 76 3.06 -6.50 13.70
C TYR A 76 4.30 -7.42 13.78
N PRO A 77 5.52 -6.91 14.06
CA PRO A 77 5.93 -5.49 14.14
C PRO A 77 6.39 -4.90 12.79
N GLY A 78 5.50 -4.41 11.93
CA GLY A 78 5.81 -3.96 10.56
C GLY A 78 6.62 -2.65 10.46
N ILE A 79 7.20 -2.42 9.28
CA ILE A 79 8.00 -1.21 8.98
C ILE A 79 7.31 -0.38 7.90
N PHE A 80 7.09 0.90 8.19
CA PHE A 80 6.66 1.90 7.21
C PHE A 80 7.83 2.83 6.90
N PHE A 81 8.19 2.98 5.64
CA PHE A 81 9.29 3.83 5.18
C PHE A 81 8.77 4.88 4.18
N GLN A 82 8.54 6.09 4.68
CA GLN A 82 8.25 7.27 3.87
C GLN A 82 9.56 7.84 3.32
N TYR A 83 9.67 8.00 2.01
CA TYR A 83 10.84 8.60 1.36
C TYR A 83 10.51 9.73 0.36
N GLY A 84 9.22 10.05 0.20
CA GLY A 84 8.75 11.17 -0.61
C GLY A 84 7.47 11.78 -0.03
N ALA A 85 6.94 12.82 -0.69
CA ALA A 85 5.67 13.44 -0.35
C ALA A 85 5.05 14.05 -1.63
N LEU A 86 4.67 13.18 -2.58
CA LEU A 86 4.01 13.63 -3.83
C LEU A 86 2.65 14.26 -3.55
N GLU A 87 1.97 13.81 -2.50
CA GLU A 87 0.80 14.48 -1.94
C GLU A 87 1.24 15.37 -0.78
N THR A 88 0.79 16.63 -0.78
CA THR A 88 1.17 17.64 0.22
C THR A 88 0.22 17.68 1.42
N ALA A 89 -0.85 16.90 1.39
CA ALA A 89 -1.77 16.78 2.52
C ALA A 89 -1.12 16.03 3.70
N ASP A 90 -1.63 16.27 4.90
CA ASP A 90 -1.12 15.63 6.11
C ASP A 90 -1.26 14.10 6.06
N LEU A 91 -0.30 13.40 6.67
CA LEU A 91 -0.38 11.96 6.87
C LEU A 91 -1.49 11.63 7.87
N SER A 92 -2.40 10.73 7.49
CA SER A 92 -3.39 10.19 8.42
C SER A 92 -2.81 8.96 9.13
N ILE A 93 -2.54 9.09 10.44
CA ILE A 93 -1.98 8.02 11.26
C ILE A 93 -3.06 7.44 12.18
N PRO A 94 -3.51 6.18 11.98
CA PRO A 94 -4.52 5.54 12.80
C PRO A 94 -3.90 5.01 14.10
N VAL A 95 -3.56 5.93 15.01
CA VAL A 95 -2.77 5.65 16.23
C VAL A 95 -3.36 4.50 17.05
N MET A 96 -4.66 4.51 17.31
CA MET A 96 -5.29 3.49 18.16
C MET A 96 -5.23 2.09 17.52
N GLU A 97 -5.40 1.99 16.20
CA GLU A 97 -5.33 0.71 15.50
C GLU A 97 -3.90 0.14 15.48
N LEU A 98 -2.89 1.02 15.34
CA LEU A 98 -1.49 0.62 15.41
C LEU A 98 -1.12 0.08 16.79
N LEU A 99 -1.61 0.72 17.85
CA LEU A 99 -1.37 0.25 19.22
C LEU A 99 -2.07 -1.07 19.52
N SER A 100 -3.29 -1.29 19.01
CA SER A 100 -4.01 -2.57 19.16
C SER A 100 -3.23 -3.77 18.60
N LYS A 101 -2.53 -3.59 17.47
CA LYS A 101 -1.70 -4.64 16.85
C LYS A 101 -0.57 -5.15 17.74
N VAL A 102 -0.06 -4.33 18.67
CA VAL A 102 0.96 -4.71 19.66
C VAL A 102 0.37 -5.72 20.65
N ILE A 103 -0.85 -5.46 21.13
CA ILE A 103 -1.51 -6.23 22.18
C ILE A 103 -1.93 -7.61 21.66
N GLU A 104 -2.41 -7.68 20.42
CA GLU A 104 -2.88 -8.92 19.79
C GLU A 104 -1.75 -9.93 19.52
N HIS A 105 -0.49 -9.50 19.54
CA HIS A 105 0.69 -10.31 19.21
C HIS A 105 1.71 -10.37 20.37
N SER A 106 1.30 -9.96 21.59
CA SER A 106 2.11 -10.04 22.82
C SER A 106 1.86 -11.33 23.62
#